data_AF-A0A8J2P6A2-F1
#
_entry.id   AF-A0A8J2P6A2-F1
#
_cell.length_a   1.000
_cell.length_b   1.000
_cell.length_c   1.000
_cell.angle_alpha   90.00
_cell.angle_beta   90.00
_cell.angle_gamma   90.00
#
_symmetry.space_group_name_H-M   'P 1'
#
loop_
_entity.id
_entity.type
_entity.pdbx_description
1 polymer ?
#
loop_
_entity_poly.entity_id
_entity_poly.type
_entity_poly.pdbx_seq_one_letter_code
_entity_poly.pdbx_strand_id
1 'polypeptide(L)'
;MTSQFTPEERSALKEIRESLSDIIDTFDEYDSSDKNLIRWLRARELNVKKAEHMFRKSVKYREDNEDFRQLQYQPFPEHMLEEYPFRFLGYDKQGVIG
;
A
#
# COMPACT_ATOMS: atom_id res chain seq x y z
N MET A 1 -4.93 17.91 -19.71
CA MET A 1 -4.59 16.76 -18.86
C MET A 1 -4.40 17.26 -17.45
N THR A 2 -5.39 17.12 -16.58
CA THR A 2 -5.23 17.43 -15.15
C THR A 2 -4.23 16.44 -14.56
N SER A 3 -3.15 16.94 -13.97
CA SER A 3 -2.17 16.11 -13.28
C SER A 3 -2.86 15.23 -12.22
N GLN A 4 -2.51 13.94 -12.16
CA GLN A 4 -3.05 12.97 -11.19
C GLN A 4 -2.84 13.41 -9.72
N PHE A 5 -1.81 14.22 -9.48
CA PHE A 5 -1.45 14.74 -8.16
C PHE A 5 -1.61 16.26 -8.09
N THR A 6 -1.93 16.81 -6.92
CA THR A 6 -1.87 18.26 -6.67
C THR A 6 -0.41 18.75 -6.57
N PRO A 7 -0.14 20.07 -6.63
CA PRO A 7 1.20 20.61 -6.37
C PRO A 7 1.78 20.18 -5.01
N GLU A 8 0.96 20.17 -3.97
CA GLU A 8 1.34 19.80 -2.61
C GLU A 8 1.69 18.31 -2.55
N GLU A 9 0.88 17.46 -3.18
CA GLU A 9 1.16 16.03 -3.29
C GLU A 9 2.46 15.74 -4.04
N ARG A 10 2.74 16.47 -5.13
CA ARG A 10 4.02 16.34 -5.86
C ARG A 10 5.22 16.71 -4.99
N SER A 11 5.10 17.77 -4.19
CA SER A 11 6.16 18.18 -3.28
C SER A 11 6.40 17.11 -2.21
N ALA A 12 5.33 16.60 -1.59
CA ALA A 12 5.42 15.57 -0.57
C ALA A 12 5.94 14.22 -1.13
N LEU A 13 5.55 13.86 -2.37
CA LEU A 13 6.08 12.69 -3.07
C LEU A 13 7.58 12.80 -3.33
N LYS A 14 8.07 13.99 -3.69
CA LYS A 14 9.50 14.23 -3.85
C LYS A 14 10.23 14.04 -2.52
N GLU A 15 9.74 14.67 -1.45
CA GLU A 15 10.37 14.63 -0.13
C GLU A 15 10.38 13.21 0.49
N ILE A 16 9.30 12.43 0.33
CA ILE A 16 9.26 11.06 0.86
C ILE A 16 10.17 10.11 0.06
N ARG A 17 10.37 10.33 -1.25
CA ARG A 17 11.41 9.62 -2.02
C ARG A 17 12.81 10.00 -1.54
N GLU A 18 12.98 11.31 -1.29
CA GLU A 18 14.04 11.94 -0.48
C GLU A 18 14.46 11.04 0.70
N SER A 19 13.52 10.89 1.62
CA SER A 19 13.73 10.29 2.93
C SER A 19 13.77 8.77 2.96
N LEU A 20 13.24 8.11 1.93
CA LEU A 20 13.27 6.64 1.77
C LEU A 20 14.40 6.16 0.86
N SER A 21 15.27 7.04 0.38
CA SER A 21 16.35 6.71 -0.58
C SER A 21 17.29 5.59 -0.13
N ASP A 22 17.39 5.33 1.19
CA ASP A 22 18.15 4.23 1.77
C ASP A 22 17.52 2.84 1.54
N ILE A 23 16.22 2.77 1.30
CA ILE A 23 15.48 1.49 1.16
C ILE A 23 14.61 1.42 -0.10
N ILE A 24 14.34 2.53 -0.79
CA ILE A 24 13.34 2.59 -1.86
C ILE A 24 13.62 1.62 -3.02
N ASP A 25 14.90 1.42 -3.35
CA ASP A 25 15.35 0.53 -4.44
C ASP A 25 15.27 -0.96 -4.08
N THR A 26 14.98 -1.29 -2.82
CA THR A 26 14.78 -2.69 -2.37
C THR A 26 13.36 -3.20 -2.62
N PHE A 27 12.43 -2.30 -2.96
CA PHE A 27 11.03 -2.63 -3.22
C PHE A 27 10.76 -2.89 -4.70
N ASP A 28 9.66 -3.59 -4.98
CA ASP A 28 9.20 -3.75 -6.35
C ASP A 28 8.71 -2.42 -6.96
N GLU A 29 8.50 -2.42 -8.27
CA GLU A 29 8.04 -1.24 -9.02
C GLU A 29 6.68 -0.74 -8.51
N TYR A 30 5.84 -1.63 -7.97
CA TYR A 30 4.55 -1.26 -7.44
C TYR A 30 4.72 -0.43 -6.16
N ASP A 31 5.38 -0.99 -5.15
CA ASP A 31 5.58 -0.37 -3.82
C ASP A 31 6.36 0.96 -3.93
N SER A 32 7.32 1.05 -4.86
CA SER A 32 8.14 2.25 -5.10
C SER A 32 7.47 3.29 -6.03
N SER A 33 6.32 3.01 -6.63
CA SER A 33 5.62 3.95 -7.52
C SER A 33 4.96 5.11 -6.78
N ASP A 34 4.85 6.28 -7.42
CA ASP A 34 4.14 7.45 -6.86
C ASP A 34 2.68 7.12 -6.51
N LYS A 35 2.04 6.24 -7.29
CA LYS A 35 0.65 5.80 -7.06
C LYS A 35 0.49 5.02 -5.75
N ASN A 36 1.54 4.40 -5.24
CA ASN A 36 1.52 3.73 -3.93
C ASN A 36 2.08 4.61 -2.83
N LEU A 37 3.18 5.34 -3.06
CA LEU A 37 3.74 6.27 -2.07
C LEU A 37 2.72 7.32 -1.61
N ILE A 38 1.88 7.80 -2.54
CA ILE A 38 0.83 8.76 -2.21
C ILE A 38 -0.21 8.22 -1.21
N ARG A 39 -0.41 6.91 -1.12
CA ARG A 39 -1.36 6.30 -0.18
C ARG A 39 -0.92 6.51 1.27
N TRP A 40 0.38 6.35 1.53
CA TRP A 40 0.99 6.59 2.85
C TRP A 40 0.91 8.07 3.23
N LEU A 41 1.18 8.96 2.27
CA LEU A 41 1.07 10.40 2.45
C LEU A 41 -0.38 10.82 2.74
N ARG A 42 -1.35 10.39 1.93
CA ARG A 42 -2.78 10.71 2.13
C ARG A 42 -3.31 10.18 3.47
N ALA A 43 -2.88 9.00 3.89
CA ALA A 43 -3.23 8.44 5.19
C ALA A 43 -2.67 9.25 6.38
N ARG A 44 -1.75 10.19 6.14
CA ARG A 44 -1.11 11.04 7.15
C ARG A 44 -1.18 12.53 6.81
N GLU A 45 -2.22 12.95 6.09
CA GLU A 45 -2.46 14.37 5.77
C GLU A 45 -1.27 15.04 5.08
N LEU A 46 -0.58 14.30 4.20
CA LEU A 46 0.65 14.69 3.51
C LEU A 46 1.83 15.02 4.44
N ASN A 47 1.78 14.61 5.71
CA ASN A 47 2.90 14.73 6.62
C ASN A 47 3.96 13.66 6.31
N VAL A 48 5.06 14.08 5.69
CA VAL A 48 6.12 13.20 5.19
C VAL A 48 6.73 12.36 6.31
N LYS A 49 7.07 12.96 7.46
CA LYS A 49 7.67 12.22 8.59
C LYS A 49 6.76 11.13 9.15
N LYS A 50 5.46 11.43 9.31
CA LYS A 50 4.49 10.44 9.78
C LYS A 50 4.24 9.34 8.74
N ALA A 51 4.21 9.71 7.46
CA ALA A 51 4.05 8.76 6.36
C ALA A 51 5.26 7.82 6.25
N GLU A 52 6.48 8.36 6.31
CA GLU A 52 7.72 7.59 6.34
C GLU A 52 7.75 6.61 7.53
N HIS A 53 7.42 7.10 8.74
CA HIS A 53 7.36 6.24 9.92
C HIS A 53 6.37 5.07 9.73
N MET A 54 5.19 5.36 9.16
CA MET A 54 4.19 4.33 8.86
C MET A 54 4.69 3.35 7.79
N PHE A 55 5.33 3.87 6.74
CA PHE A 55 5.89 3.07 5.65
C PHE A 55 6.94 2.10 6.19
N ARG A 56 7.96 2.60 6.91
CA ARG A 56 9.02 1.78 7.51
C ARG A 56 8.47 0.74 8.49
N LYS A 57 7.46 1.10 9.29
CA LYS A 57 6.77 0.12 10.17
C LYS A 57 6.08 -0.98 9.35
N SER A 58 5.48 -0.64 8.22
CA SER A 58 4.87 -1.62 7.33
C SER A 58 5.90 -2.52 6.65
N VAL A 59 7.06 -1.97 6.25
CA VAL A 59 8.19 -2.76 5.72
C VAL A 59 8.66 -3.76 6.75
N LYS A 60 8.97 -3.29 7.96
CA LYS A 60 9.38 -4.16 9.08
C LYS A 60 8.35 -5.24 9.37
N TYR A 61 7.06 -4.91 9.35
CA TYR A 61 6.01 -5.92 9.52
C TYR A 61 6.05 -7.00 8.42
N ARG A 62 6.30 -6.62 7.16
CA ARG A 62 6.41 -7.59 6.05
C ARG A 62 7.66 -8.47 6.16
N GLU A 63 8.77 -7.93 6.67
CA GLU A 63 10.00 -8.70 6.95
C GLU A 63 9.81 -9.66 8.12
N ASP A 64 9.18 -9.18 9.21
CA ASP A 64 8.94 -10.01 10.40
C ASP A 64 7.85 -11.10 10.15
N ASN A 65 7.10 -11.00 9.04
CA ASN A 65 5.98 -11.90 8.69
C ASN A 65 6.04 -12.35 7.23
N GLU A 66 7.18 -12.86 6.75
CA GLU A 66 7.36 -13.24 5.33
C GLU A 66 6.30 -14.23 4.83
N ASP A 67 5.84 -15.14 5.69
CA ASP A 67 4.77 -16.11 5.41
C ASP A 67 3.43 -15.43 5.03
N PHE A 68 3.22 -14.17 5.46
CA PHE A 68 2.02 -13.40 5.11
C PHE A 68 1.88 -13.25 3.59
N ARG A 69 2.98 -13.14 2.85
CA ARG A 69 2.93 -13.07 1.38
C ARG A 69 2.41 -14.37 0.74
N GLN A 70 2.53 -15.49 1.44
CA GLN A 70 2.03 -16.79 0.95
C GLN A 70 0.57 -17.03 1.27
N LEU A 71 -0.06 -16.24 2.15
CA LEU A 71 -1.48 -16.39 2.51
C LEU A 71 -2.40 -16.28 1.29
N GLN A 72 -2.01 -15.53 0.26
CA GLN A 72 -2.79 -15.43 -0.98
C GLN A 72 -2.90 -16.75 -1.76
N TYR A 73 -2.06 -17.74 -1.44
CA TYR A 73 -2.05 -19.05 -2.06
C TYR A 73 -2.55 -20.16 -1.13
N GLN A 74 -2.82 -19.85 0.14
CA GLN A 74 -3.32 -20.84 1.08
C GLN A 74 -4.86 -20.87 1.08
N PRO A 75 -5.48 -22.06 1.06
CA PRO A 75 -6.91 -22.15 1.22
C PRO A 75 -7.30 -21.71 2.63
N PHE A 76 -8.43 -21.00 2.74
CA PHE A 76 -9.02 -20.74 4.05
C PHE A 76 -9.42 -22.05 4.73
N PRO A 77 -9.31 -22.15 6.08
CA PRO A 77 -9.85 -23.27 6.83
C PRO A 77 -11.35 -23.48 6.55
N GLU A 78 -11.78 -24.73 6.45
CA GLU A 78 -13.16 -25.09 6.03
C GLU A 78 -14.24 -24.48 6.93
N HIS A 79 -14.06 -24.53 8.25
CA HIS A 79 -14.98 -23.90 9.22
C HIS A 79 -15.14 -22.38 8.98
N MET A 80 -14.08 -21.70 8.52
CA MET A 80 -14.12 -20.27 8.26
C MET A 80 -14.98 -19.95 7.03
N LEU A 81 -15.00 -20.83 6.03
CA LEU A 81 -15.84 -20.68 4.83
C LEU A 81 -17.33 -20.83 5.15
N GLU A 82 -17.67 -21.63 6.16
CA GLU A 82 -19.05 -21.86 6.61
C GLU A 82 -19.54 -20.74 7.55
N GLU A 83 -18.71 -20.35 8.51
CA GLU A 83 -19.09 -19.40 9.56
C GLU A 83 -18.94 -17.92 9.13
N TYR A 84 -18.03 -17.65 8.17
CA TYR A 84 -17.76 -16.30 7.66
C TYR A 84 -17.90 -16.26 6.14
N PRO A 85 -19.14 -16.28 5.61
CA PRO A 85 -19.36 -16.21 4.17
C PRO A 85 -18.94 -14.83 3.63
N PHE A 86 -17.72 -14.75 3.11
CA PHE A 86 -17.18 -13.58 2.40
C PHE A 86 -16.68 -13.98 1.02
N ARG A 87 -16.98 -13.18 0.00
CA ARG A 87 -16.51 -13.39 -1.37
C ARG A 87 -16.31 -12.04 -2.06
N PHE A 88 -15.24 -11.92 -2.84
CA PHE A 88 -15.12 -10.86 -3.84
C PHE A 88 -16.05 -11.18 -5.02
N LEU A 89 -17.04 -10.34 -5.30
CA LEU A 89 -18.02 -10.62 -6.34
C LEU A 89 -18.36 -9.39 -7.19
N GLY A 90 -18.02 -9.49 -8.48
CA GLY A 90 -18.32 -8.46 -9.46
C GLY A 90 -17.38 -7.26 -9.38
N TYR A 91 -17.71 -6.25 -10.18
CA TYR A 91 -17.02 -4.97 -10.21
C TYR A 91 -18.06 -3.87 -10.13
N ASP A 92 -17.72 -2.78 -9.45
CA ASP A 92 -18.52 -1.57 -9.50
C ASP A 92 -18.45 -0.90 -10.89
N LYS A 93 -19.15 0.22 -11.04
CA LYS A 93 -19.19 0.97 -12.31
C LYS A 93 -17.84 1.59 -12.69
N GLN A 94 -16.89 1.63 -11.76
CA GLN A 94 -15.53 2.13 -11.94
C GLN A 94 -14.53 0.99 -12.17
N GLY A 95 -14.97 -0.27 -12.14
CA GLY A 95 -14.11 -1.44 -12.31
C GLY A 95 -13.37 -1.86 -11.05
N VAL A 96 -13.79 -1.40 -9.87
CA VAL A 96 -13.21 -1.80 -8.58
C VAL A 96 -13.97 -3.00 -8.03
N ILE A 97 -13.24 -4.00 -7.52
CA ILE A 97 -13.84 -5.19 -6.89
C ILE A 97 -14.53 -4.78 -5.59
N GLY A 98 -15.78 -5.21 -5.44
CA GLY A 98 -16.58 -5.10 -4.22
C GLY A 98 -16.55 -6.37 -3.38
#